data_AF-A0A0B5B0E7-F1
#
_entry.id   AF-A0A0B5B0E7-F1
#
_cell.length_a   1.000
_cell.length_b   1.000
_cell.length_c   1.000
_cell.angle_alpha   90.00
_cell.angle_beta   90.00
_cell.angle_gamma   90.00
#
_symmetry.space_group_name_H-M   'P 1'
#
loop_
_entity.id
_entity.type
_entity.pdbx_description
1 polymer ?
#
loop_
_entity_poly.entity_id
_entity_poly.type
_entity_poly.pdbx_seq_one_letter_code
_entity_poly.pdbx_strand_id
1 'polypeptide(L)'
;MKLYHLSTDIHHDGVFEPRIPSKDVRMKGEESETPRICVGLTLEGCFSAIPSGGSRLDSLNESQKGYYKVFEIDTEKLGISDSDILNSDFLYESGKVEDAYITDEHWITTGFVVPAEDSYVILLQDWEEEVHDLIPYHVMKAGDDEYDGDYCEAYCDIMESDHVPCVNAISSLDFKTGAFENNQKVELPHLDEFDLDFMNERFAHSDIELEMVDDLFGECVVKGNGLTVENLAITHLACAW
;
A
#
# COMPACT_ATOMS: atom_id res chain seq x y z
N MET A 1 19.64 2.75 3.31
CA MET A 1 18.40 2.21 3.95
C MET A 1 17.52 1.67 2.83
N LYS A 2 16.71 0.64 3.09
CA LYS A 2 15.70 0.19 2.13
C LYS A 2 14.33 0.71 2.57
N LEU A 3 13.64 1.32 1.64
CA LEU A 3 12.28 1.84 1.77
C LEU A 3 11.44 1.31 0.61
N TYR A 4 10.13 1.36 0.75
CA TYR A 4 9.19 0.90 -0.26
C TYR A 4 8.17 2.00 -0.55
N HIS A 5 7.70 2.06 -1.79
CA HIS A 5 6.55 2.85 -2.19
C HIS A 5 5.55 1.96 -2.94
N LEU A 6 4.27 2.12 -2.62
CA LEU A 6 3.18 1.44 -3.29
C LEU A 6 2.42 2.44 -4.17
N SER A 7 2.26 2.11 -5.44
CA SER A 7 1.51 2.89 -6.43
C SER A 7 0.28 2.14 -6.90
N THR A 8 -0.86 2.83 -6.90
CA THR A 8 -2.10 2.42 -7.60
C THR A 8 -2.04 2.72 -9.10
N ASP A 9 -1.01 3.41 -9.57
CA ASP A 9 -0.73 3.53 -11.00
C ASP A 9 0.29 2.46 -11.40
N ILE A 10 -0.20 1.40 -12.05
CA ILE A 10 0.65 0.31 -12.56
C ILE A 10 1.58 0.76 -13.69
N HIS A 11 1.30 1.90 -14.33
CA HIS A 11 2.10 2.47 -15.41
C HIS A 11 3.07 3.54 -14.91
N HIS A 12 3.13 3.81 -13.60
CA HIS A 12 4.04 4.78 -13.02
C HIS A 12 5.49 4.52 -13.46
N ASP A 13 6.18 5.54 -13.95
CA ASP A 13 7.48 5.41 -14.64
C ASP A 13 8.68 5.35 -13.69
N GLY A 14 8.44 5.56 -12.40
CA GLY A 14 9.47 5.54 -11.34
C GLY A 14 10.05 6.92 -11.06
N VAL A 15 9.55 7.98 -11.68
CA VAL A 15 9.93 9.37 -11.35
C VAL A 15 9.10 9.84 -10.16
N PHE A 16 9.77 10.18 -9.06
CA PHE A 16 9.13 10.67 -7.84
C PHE A 16 9.48 12.13 -7.60
N GLU A 17 8.45 12.96 -7.55
CA GLU A 17 8.56 14.38 -7.23
C GLU A 17 7.75 14.67 -5.94
N PRO A 18 8.37 15.25 -4.90
CA PRO A 18 7.67 15.60 -3.66
C PRO A 18 6.48 16.51 -3.94
N ARG A 19 5.32 16.12 -3.41
CA ARG A 19 4.08 16.89 -3.56
C ARG A 19 3.38 17.05 -2.21
N ILE A 20 2.56 18.09 -2.09
CA ILE A 20 1.63 18.20 -0.96
C ILE A 20 0.42 17.32 -1.31
N PRO A 21 0.10 16.27 -0.53
CA PRO A 21 -1.09 15.47 -0.78
C PRO A 21 -2.36 16.33 -0.75
N SER A 22 -3.36 15.97 -1.57
CA SER A 22 -4.60 16.73 -1.63
C SER A 22 -5.34 16.65 -0.29
N LYS A 23 -6.13 17.68 0.02
CA LYS A 23 -6.90 17.72 1.27
C LYS A 23 -7.84 16.52 1.44
N ASP A 24 -8.31 15.94 0.33
CA ASP A 24 -9.28 14.85 0.34
C ASP A 24 -8.67 13.48 0.65
N VAL A 25 -7.34 13.34 0.56
CA VAL A 25 -6.64 12.08 0.88
C VAL A 25 -5.89 12.12 2.21
N ARG A 26 -5.65 13.31 2.76
CA ARG A 26 -4.98 13.48 4.06
C ARG A 26 -5.92 13.21 5.21
N MET A 27 -5.36 12.73 6.32
CA MET A 27 -6.07 12.69 7.58
C MET A 27 -6.45 14.11 8.02
N LYS A 28 -7.60 14.25 8.67
CA LYS A 28 -8.06 15.54 9.20
C LYS A 28 -7.10 16.00 10.29
N GLY A 29 -6.42 17.13 10.06
CA GLY A 29 -5.44 17.68 11.00
C GLY A 29 -3.99 17.40 10.62
N GLU A 30 -3.76 16.48 9.67
CA GLU A 30 -2.44 16.20 9.11
C GLU A 30 -1.79 17.47 8.53
N GLU A 31 -0.47 17.56 8.68
CA GLU A 31 0.34 18.65 8.18
C GLU A 31 0.18 18.83 6.66
N SER A 32 0.13 20.10 6.23
CA SER A 32 -0.37 20.45 4.90
C SER A 32 0.56 21.27 4.02
N GLU A 33 1.80 21.50 4.44
CA GLU A 33 2.74 22.41 3.79
C GLU A 33 3.97 21.68 3.23
N THR A 34 4.35 20.54 3.78
CA THR A 34 5.60 19.82 3.45
C THR A 34 5.40 18.93 2.22
N PRO A 35 6.02 19.23 1.07
CA PRO A 35 6.00 18.33 -0.08
C PRO A 35 6.76 17.05 0.23
N ARG A 36 6.20 15.91 -0.16
CA ARG A 36 6.65 14.60 0.28
C ARG A 36 6.33 13.49 -0.71
N ILE A 37 7.07 12.39 -0.57
CA ILE A 37 6.75 11.07 -1.11
C ILE A 37 6.62 10.15 0.11
N CYS A 38 5.43 9.58 0.30
CA CYS A 38 5.15 8.65 1.40
C CYS A 38 5.75 7.29 1.07
N VAL A 39 6.50 6.72 2.01
CA VAL A 39 7.21 5.44 1.89
C VAL A 39 7.16 4.69 3.22
N GLY A 40 7.38 3.38 3.21
CA GLY A 40 7.43 2.54 4.42
C GLY A 40 8.69 1.68 4.47
N LEU A 41 9.03 1.12 5.64
CA LEU A 41 10.09 0.10 5.74
C LEU A 41 9.64 -1.26 5.19
N THR A 42 8.33 -1.50 5.16
CA THR A 42 7.70 -2.73 4.71
C THR A 42 6.54 -2.45 3.76
N LEU A 43 6.05 -3.47 3.05
CA LEU A 43 4.86 -3.33 2.21
C LEU A 43 3.61 -3.17 3.07
N GLU A 44 3.56 -3.85 4.21
CA GLU A 44 2.51 -3.71 5.23
C GLU A 44 2.36 -2.26 5.67
N GLY A 45 3.48 -1.58 5.98
CA GLY A 45 3.47 -0.15 6.30
C GLY A 45 2.98 0.70 5.13
N CYS A 46 3.42 0.40 3.90
CA CYS A 46 2.94 1.10 2.71
C CYS A 46 1.42 0.94 2.49
N PHE A 47 0.87 -0.27 2.66
CA PHE A 47 -0.57 -0.53 2.56
C PHE A 47 -1.36 0.04 3.74
N SER A 48 -0.73 0.21 4.90
CA SER A 48 -1.33 0.90 6.04
C SER A 48 -1.44 2.41 5.80
N ALA A 49 -0.39 3.01 5.24
CA ALA A 49 -0.28 4.46 5.03
C ALA A 49 -0.88 4.99 3.71
N ILE A 50 -1.11 4.13 2.71
CA ILE A 50 -1.64 4.58 1.42
C ILE A 50 -3.06 5.17 1.58
N PRO A 51 -3.45 6.20 0.80
CA PRO A 51 -4.82 6.69 0.81
C PRO A 51 -5.84 5.58 0.56
N SER A 52 -6.82 5.45 1.45
CA SER A 52 -7.80 4.35 1.44
C SER A 52 -7.19 2.94 1.63
N GLY A 53 -5.98 2.86 2.18
CA GLY A 53 -5.43 1.65 2.79
C GLY A 53 -6.05 1.36 4.16
N GLY A 54 -5.38 0.50 4.94
CA GLY A 54 -5.88 0.05 6.25
C GLY A 54 -7.36 -0.37 6.16
N SER A 55 -8.23 0.31 6.91
CA SER A 55 -9.68 0.03 7.00
C SER A 55 -10.48 0.07 5.68
N ARG A 56 -9.87 0.53 4.58
CA ARG A 56 -10.50 0.61 3.25
C ARG A 56 -9.77 -0.20 2.19
N LEU A 57 -8.80 -1.02 2.58
CA LEU A 57 -8.00 -1.81 1.65
C LEU A 57 -8.89 -2.73 0.80
N ASP A 58 -9.98 -3.28 1.33
CA ASP A 58 -10.98 -4.04 0.55
C ASP A 58 -11.44 -3.29 -0.71
N SER A 59 -11.92 -2.06 -0.53
CA SER A 59 -12.47 -1.24 -1.62
C SER A 59 -11.37 -0.77 -2.58
N LEU A 60 -10.18 -0.47 -2.04
CA LEU A 60 -9.03 -0.13 -2.86
C LEU A 60 -8.64 -1.33 -3.73
N ASN A 61 -8.55 -2.52 -3.13
CA ASN A 61 -8.17 -3.76 -3.78
C ASN A 61 -9.14 -4.14 -4.90
N GLU A 62 -10.44 -3.99 -4.66
CA GLU A 62 -11.47 -4.16 -5.69
C GLU A 62 -11.25 -3.18 -6.86
N SER A 63 -11.02 -1.90 -6.56
CA SER A 63 -10.81 -0.88 -7.61
C SER A 63 -9.53 -1.12 -8.43
N GLN A 64 -8.52 -1.71 -7.81
CA GLN A 64 -7.24 -2.04 -8.43
C GLN A 64 -7.22 -3.44 -9.05
N LYS A 65 -8.31 -4.21 -8.92
CA LYS A 65 -8.38 -5.63 -9.28
C LYS A 65 -7.22 -6.46 -8.67
N GLY A 66 -6.77 -6.09 -7.47
CA GLY A 66 -5.63 -6.74 -6.80
C GLY A 66 -4.24 -6.24 -7.18
N TYR A 67 -4.09 -5.39 -8.20
CA TYR A 67 -2.77 -5.05 -8.74
C TYR A 67 -2.19 -3.76 -8.18
N TYR A 68 -0.93 -3.82 -7.77
CA TYR A 68 -0.18 -2.65 -7.32
C TYR A 68 1.24 -2.68 -7.87
N LYS A 69 1.80 -1.50 -8.13
CA LYS A 69 3.21 -1.36 -8.46
C LYS A 69 4.01 -1.01 -7.22
N VAL A 70 5.03 -1.81 -6.95
CA VAL A 70 5.97 -1.62 -5.86
C VAL A 70 7.26 -1.05 -6.41
N PHE A 71 7.83 -0.11 -5.68
CA PHE A 71 9.16 0.44 -5.91
C PHE A 71 10.03 0.17 -4.69
N GLU A 72 11.15 -0.53 -4.90
CA GLU A 72 12.20 -0.64 -3.89
C GLU A 72 13.12 0.58 -3.97
N ILE A 73 13.27 1.26 -2.84
CA ILE A 73 14.03 2.50 -2.74
C ILE A 73 15.26 2.21 -1.89
N ASP A 74 16.38 1.94 -2.56
CA ASP A 74 17.69 1.93 -1.92
C ASP A 74 18.22 3.37 -1.82
N THR A 75 18.12 3.95 -0.61
CA THR A 75 18.43 5.37 -0.41
C THR A 75 19.88 5.71 -0.74
N GLU A 76 20.82 4.78 -0.52
CA GLU A 76 22.23 4.99 -0.82
C GLU A 76 22.47 4.95 -2.34
N LYS A 77 21.88 3.95 -3.02
CA LYS A 77 21.95 3.81 -4.49
C LYS A 77 21.40 5.05 -5.19
N LEU A 78 20.34 5.64 -4.66
CA LEU A 78 19.64 6.78 -5.25
C LEU A 78 20.18 8.15 -4.78
N GLY A 79 21.16 8.17 -3.87
CA GLY A 79 21.77 9.40 -3.36
C GLY A 79 20.85 10.23 -2.47
N ILE A 80 19.89 9.60 -1.81
CA ILE A 80 18.97 10.20 -0.84
C ILE A 80 19.66 10.23 0.52
N SER A 81 19.85 11.42 1.09
CA SER A 81 20.52 11.59 2.37
C SER A 81 19.56 11.38 3.54
N ASP A 82 20.09 11.06 4.72
CA ASP A 82 19.27 10.95 5.95
C ASP A 82 18.51 12.25 6.27
N SER A 83 19.03 13.41 5.85
CA SER A 83 18.33 14.70 6.01
C SER A 83 17.16 14.90 5.06
N ASP A 84 17.07 14.11 4.00
CA ASP A 84 15.92 14.11 3.08
C ASP A 84 14.81 13.16 3.54
N ILE A 85 15.02 12.43 4.65
CA ILE A 85 14.10 11.42 5.18
C ILE A 85 13.57 11.90 6.53
N LEU A 86 12.26 12.06 6.62
CA LEU A 86 11.56 12.24 7.89
C LEU A 86 10.98 10.89 8.30
N ASN A 87 11.49 10.31 9.38
CA ASN A 87 11.07 9.00 9.81
C ASN A 87 9.74 9.01 10.58
N SER A 88 9.13 7.84 10.73
CA SER A 88 7.85 7.65 11.42
C SER A 88 7.83 8.26 12.82
N ASP A 89 8.87 8.01 13.62
CA ASP A 89 9.03 8.62 14.95
C ASP A 89 8.96 10.15 14.88
N PHE A 90 9.75 10.78 14.01
CA PHE A 90 9.75 12.24 13.88
C PHE A 90 8.38 12.76 13.41
N LEU A 91 7.74 12.10 12.45
CA LEU A 91 6.42 12.50 11.95
C LEU A 91 5.37 12.47 13.05
N TYR A 92 5.38 11.41 13.87
CA TYR A 92 4.50 11.23 15.01
C TYR A 92 4.79 12.24 16.13
N GLU A 93 6.04 12.31 16.59
CA GLU A 93 6.48 13.17 17.70
C GLU A 93 6.28 14.66 17.42
N SER A 94 6.47 15.07 16.16
CA SER A 94 6.25 16.46 15.73
C SER A 94 4.79 16.78 15.43
N GLY A 95 3.88 15.81 15.53
CA GLY A 95 2.45 15.97 15.24
C GLY A 95 2.15 16.25 13.77
N LYS A 96 3.03 15.81 12.85
CA LYS A 96 2.81 15.97 11.41
C LYS A 96 1.81 14.96 10.88
N VAL A 97 1.89 13.73 11.38
CA VAL A 97 1.03 12.59 11.04
C VAL A 97 0.80 11.82 12.32
N GLU A 98 -0.43 11.81 12.83
CA GLU A 98 -0.73 11.26 14.16
C GLU A 98 -0.63 9.73 14.21
N ASP A 99 -0.77 9.06 13.07
CA ASP A 99 -0.75 7.61 12.92
C ASP A 99 0.57 7.08 12.31
N ALA A 100 1.55 7.94 12.00
CA ALA A 100 2.79 7.51 11.32
C ALA A 100 3.57 6.45 12.09
N TYR A 101 3.52 6.46 13.42
CA TYR A 101 4.15 5.42 14.23
C TYR A 101 3.48 4.04 14.07
N ILE A 102 2.15 4.03 13.85
CA ILE A 102 1.36 2.80 13.70
C ILE A 102 1.44 2.29 12.26
N THR A 103 1.34 3.19 11.27
CA THR A 103 1.39 2.83 9.85
C THR A 103 2.81 2.66 9.31
N ASP A 104 3.82 2.95 10.14
CA ASP A 104 5.24 3.03 9.74
C ASP A 104 5.44 3.93 8.51
N GLU A 105 4.73 5.07 8.47
CA GLU A 105 4.88 6.05 7.40
C GLU A 105 6.17 6.85 7.59
N HIS A 106 6.96 6.96 6.52
CA HIS A 106 8.12 7.85 6.42
C HIS A 106 7.92 8.76 5.22
N TRP A 107 8.56 9.93 5.23
CA TRP A 107 8.53 10.87 4.10
C TRP A 107 9.92 11.06 3.51
N ILE A 108 10.01 11.01 2.18
CA ILE A 108 11.15 11.54 1.43
C ILE A 108 10.79 12.92 0.88
N THR A 109 11.61 13.92 1.17
CA THR A 109 11.35 15.33 0.82
C THR A 109 12.14 15.82 -0.40
N THR A 110 12.87 14.93 -1.06
CA THR A 110 13.63 15.21 -2.30
C THR A 110 13.16 14.32 -3.44
N GLY A 111 13.29 14.79 -4.68
CA GLY A 111 12.94 14.00 -5.87
C GLY A 111 13.99 12.96 -6.20
N PHE A 112 13.56 11.83 -6.77
CA PHE A 112 14.43 10.73 -7.19
C PHE A 112 13.80 9.93 -8.32
N VAL A 113 14.58 9.04 -8.93
CA VAL A 113 14.09 8.13 -9.98
C VAL A 113 14.46 6.70 -9.58
N VAL A 114 13.45 5.85 -9.42
CA VAL A 114 13.64 4.42 -9.21
C VAL A 114 13.79 3.74 -10.57
N PRO A 115 14.89 3.01 -10.82
CA PRO A 115 15.08 2.34 -12.09
C PRO A 115 14.12 1.15 -12.23
N ALA A 116 13.80 0.78 -13.47
CA ALA A 116 12.78 -0.23 -13.74
C ALA A 116 13.09 -1.59 -13.07
N GLU A 117 14.36 -1.98 -12.98
CA GLU A 117 14.79 -3.21 -12.31
C GLU A 117 14.55 -3.25 -10.80
N ASP A 118 14.33 -2.10 -10.15
CA ASP A 118 13.99 -1.98 -8.73
C ASP A 118 12.47 -1.76 -8.53
N SER A 119 11.66 -2.08 -9.55
CA SER A 119 10.20 -2.00 -9.49
C SER A 119 9.56 -3.28 -10.00
N TYR A 120 8.41 -3.65 -9.43
CA TYR A 120 7.67 -4.84 -9.83
C TYR A 120 6.17 -4.68 -9.53
N VAL A 121 5.36 -5.47 -10.22
CA VAL A 121 3.91 -5.53 -9.97
C VAL A 121 3.61 -6.70 -9.04
N ILE A 122 2.74 -6.47 -8.07
CA ILE A 122 2.18 -7.51 -7.20
C ILE A 122 0.70 -7.72 -7.49
N LEU A 123 0.23 -8.93 -7.22
CA LEU A 123 -1.19 -9.28 -7.10
C LEU A 123 -1.47 -9.59 -5.63
N LEU A 124 -2.15 -8.67 -4.94
CA LEU A 124 -2.57 -8.85 -3.55
C LEU A 124 -3.73 -9.85 -3.49
N GLN A 125 -3.57 -10.90 -2.69
CA GLN A 125 -4.54 -11.97 -2.55
C GLN A 125 -5.31 -11.89 -1.23
N ASP A 126 -4.60 -11.65 -0.13
CA ASP A 126 -5.18 -11.62 1.21
C ASP A 126 -4.33 -10.74 2.14
N TRP A 127 -4.90 -10.34 3.28
CA TRP A 127 -4.19 -9.55 4.29
C TRP A 127 -4.82 -9.70 5.68
N GLU A 128 -4.00 -9.47 6.71
CA GLU A 128 -4.47 -9.36 8.10
C GLU A 128 -4.38 -7.91 8.56
N GLU A 129 -5.36 -7.48 9.36
CA GLU A 129 -5.42 -6.14 9.93
C GLU A 129 -5.37 -6.19 11.46
N GLU A 130 -4.64 -5.26 12.04
CA GLU A 130 -4.66 -4.95 13.47
C GLU A 130 -5.30 -3.58 13.71
N VAL A 131 -6.06 -3.46 14.79
CA VAL A 131 -6.69 -2.21 15.19
C VAL A 131 -5.92 -1.63 16.38
N HIS A 132 -5.51 -0.38 16.26
CA HIS A 132 -4.74 0.33 17.27
C HIS A 132 -5.48 1.61 17.69
N ASP A 133 -5.35 1.97 18.96
CA ASP A 133 -5.79 3.27 19.45
C ASP A 133 -4.90 4.37 18.87
N LEU A 134 -5.52 5.39 18.28
CA LEU A 134 -4.83 6.55 17.73
C LEU A 134 -4.63 7.58 18.85
N ILE A 135 -3.47 7.51 19.50
CA ILE A 135 -3.07 8.42 20.57
C ILE A 135 -2.05 9.42 20.01
N PRO A 136 -2.37 10.72 19.89
CA PRO A 136 -1.38 11.73 19.50
C PRO A 136 -0.21 11.80 20.48
N TYR A 137 1.00 12.10 19.99
CA TYR A 137 2.21 12.09 20.83
C TYR A 137 2.12 12.97 22.09
N HIS A 138 1.50 14.15 21.99
CA HIS A 138 1.34 15.04 23.13
C HIS A 138 0.42 14.46 24.22
N VAL A 139 -0.56 13.64 23.82
CA VAL A 139 -1.42 12.88 24.75
C VAL A 139 -0.65 11.73 25.37
N MET A 140 0.13 10.98 24.58
CA MET A 140 0.97 9.88 25.09
C MET A 140 1.93 10.40 26.17
N LYS A 141 2.60 11.54 25.90
CA LYS A 141 3.49 12.19 26.86
C LYS A 141 2.78 12.61 28.16
N ALA A 142 1.60 13.21 28.04
CA ALA A 142 0.81 13.55 29.22
C ALA A 142 0.37 12.28 29.97
N GLY A 143 0.07 11.20 29.24
CA GLY A 143 -0.24 9.89 29.80
C GLY A 143 0.87 9.36 30.70
N ASP A 144 2.12 9.44 30.23
CA ASP A 144 3.31 9.06 30.99
C ASP A 144 3.54 9.97 32.22
N ASP A 145 3.35 11.28 32.05
CA ASP A 145 3.71 12.29 33.06
C ASP A 145 2.62 12.47 34.15
N GLU A 146 1.34 12.36 33.79
CA GLU A 146 0.20 12.81 34.61
C GLU A 146 -0.86 11.72 34.86
N TYR A 147 -0.89 10.65 34.06
CA TYR A 147 -1.96 9.63 34.10
C TYR A 147 -1.44 8.19 34.35
N ASP A 148 -0.24 8.04 34.91
CA ASP A 148 0.35 6.72 35.26
C ASP A 148 0.35 5.70 34.07
N GLY A 149 0.43 6.19 32.84
CA GLY A 149 0.41 5.38 31.61
C GLY A 149 -0.99 5.01 31.08
N ASP A 150 -2.07 5.57 31.64
CA ASP A 150 -3.42 5.43 31.08
C ASP A 150 -3.64 6.42 29.93
N TYR A 151 -3.23 6.02 28.73
CA TYR A 151 -3.33 6.87 27.54
C TYR A 151 -4.77 7.14 27.10
N CYS A 152 -5.71 6.25 27.42
CA CYS A 152 -7.11 6.41 27.07
C CYS A 152 -7.77 7.47 27.96
N GLU A 153 -7.51 7.44 29.27
CA GLU A 153 -7.95 8.49 30.20
C GLU A 153 -7.33 9.84 29.80
N ALA A 154 -6.01 9.88 29.57
CA ALA A 154 -5.32 11.08 29.11
C ALA A 154 -5.93 11.64 27.82
N TYR A 155 -6.25 10.79 26.85
CA TYR A 155 -6.90 11.21 25.60
C TYR A 155 -8.27 11.82 25.86
N CYS A 156 -9.14 11.14 26.59
CA CYS A 156 -10.51 11.60 26.85
C CYS A 156 -10.52 12.95 27.57
N ASP A 157 -9.62 13.15 28.53
CA ASP A 157 -9.49 14.41 29.28
C ASP A 157 -8.92 15.55 28.42
N ILE A 158 -7.82 15.31 27.70
CA ILE A 158 -7.11 16.35 26.93
C ILE A 158 -7.89 16.75 25.68
N MET A 159 -8.47 15.77 25.00
CA MET A 159 -9.18 15.98 23.74
C MET A 159 -10.66 16.29 23.94
N GLU A 160 -11.14 16.33 25.19
CA GLU A 160 -12.54 16.50 25.57
C GLU A 160 -13.47 15.54 24.79
N SER A 161 -13.08 14.25 24.75
CA SER A 161 -13.75 13.21 23.97
C SER A 161 -14.23 12.05 24.86
N ASP A 162 -15.35 11.44 24.47
CA ASP A 162 -15.88 10.24 25.15
C ASP A 162 -15.27 8.92 24.65
N HIS A 163 -14.43 8.98 23.60
CA HIS A 163 -13.78 7.81 23.02
C HIS A 163 -12.46 8.17 22.34
N VAL A 164 -11.56 7.19 22.27
CA VAL A 164 -10.31 7.26 21.51
C VAL A 164 -10.61 6.78 20.07
N PRO A 165 -10.16 7.50 19.03
CA PRO A 165 -10.24 7.02 17.66
C PRO A 165 -9.31 5.81 17.46
N CYS A 166 -9.60 4.98 16.46
CA CYS A 166 -8.75 3.84 16.12
C CYS A 166 -8.27 3.94 14.67
N VAL A 167 -7.12 3.34 14.39
CA VAL A 167 -6.54 3.18 13.06
C VAL A 167 -6.29 1.69 12.80
N ASN A 168 -6.49 1.26 11.55
CA ASN A 168 -6.18 -0.10 11.13
C ASN A 168 -4.80 -0.11 10.47
N ALA A 169 -3.92 -0.98 10.95
CA ALA A 169 -2.64 -1.27 10.31
C ALA A 169 -2.71 -2.65 9.67
N ILE A 170 -2.12 -2.80 8.49
CA ILE A 170 -1.91 -4.10 7.88
C ILE A 170 -0.74 -4.76 8.61
N SER A 171 -0.94 -5.97 9.10
CA SER A 171 0.07 -6.72 9.86
C SER A 171 0.68 -7.88 9.06
N SER A 172 -0.03 -8.35 8.02
CA SER A 172 0.41 -9.44 7.15
C SER A 172 -0.21 -9.30 5.76
N LEU A 173 0.53 -9.71 4.73
CA LEU A 173 0.10 -9.71 3.34
C LEU A 173 0.38 -11.08 2.69
N ASP A 174 -0.59 -11.60 1.94
CA ASP A 174 -0.35 -12.65 0.92
C ASP A 174 -0.48 -12.04 -0.47
N PHE A 175 0.58 -12.18 -1.27
CA PHE A 175 0.62 -11.64 -2.61
C PHE A 175 1.49 -12.50 -3.54
N LYS A 176 1.22 -12.39 -4.84
CA LYS A 176 2.03 -12.98 -5.90
C LYS A 176 2.86 -11.94 -6.62
N THR A 177 4.05 -12.34 -7.06
CA THR A 177 4.95 -11.54 -7.89
C THR A 177 5.56 -12.41 -8.99
N GLY A 178 6.11 -11.78 -10.03
CA GLY A 178 6.89 -12.49 -11.05
C GLY A 178 6.06 -13.36 -11.98
N ALA A 179 6.62 -14.50 -12.38
CA ALA A 179 6.01 -15.43 -13.33
C ALA A 179 5.19 -16.52 -12.63
N PHE A 180 4.06 -16.89 -13.23
CA PHE A 180 3.27 -18.03 -12.81
C PHE A 180 3.82 -19.34 -13.38
N GLU A 181 3.72 -20.41 -12.59
CA GLU A 181 4.07 -21.77 -13.02
C GLU A 181 2.91 -22.42 -13.80
N ASN A 182 3.25 -23.35 -14.68
CA ASN A 182 2.24 -24.13 -15.39
C ASN A 182 1.42 -25.00 -14.41
N ASN A 183 0.10 -24.94 -14.53
CA ASN A 183 -0.90 -25.47 -13.60
C ASN A 183 -0.91 -24.83 -12.21
N GLN A 184 -0.30 -23.64 -12.04
CA GLN A 184 -0.46 -22.88 -10.82
C GLN A 184 -1.91 -22.39 -10.70
N LYS A 185 -2.49 -22.60 -9.51
CA LYS A 185 -3.75 -21.96 -9.13
C LYS A 185 -3.47 -20.51 -8.73
N VAL A 186 -4.29 -19.61 -9.24
CA VAL A 186 -4.27 -18.20 -8.92
C VAL A 186 -5.69 -17.73 -8.66
N GLU A 187 -5.86 -16.98 -7.58
CA GLU A 187 -7.12 -16.30 -7.30
C GLU A 187 -7.07 -14.95 -7.99
N LEU A 188 -7.99 -14.74 -8.93
CA LEU A 188 -8.16 -13.49 -9.65
C LEU A 188 -9.51 -12.92 -9.22
N PRO A 189 -9.57 -12.28 -8.04
CA PRO A 189 -10.80 -11.70 -7.57
C PRO A 189 -11.29 -10.69 -8.62
N HIS A 190 -12.60 -10.68 -8.84
CA HIS A 190 -13.27 -9.84 -9.85
C HIS A 190 -13.02 -10.21 -11.32
N LEU A 191 -12.42 -11.37 -11.60
CA LEU A 191 -12.42 -11.93 -12.95
C LEU A 191 -13.76 -12.60 -13.23
N ASP A 192 -14.47 -12.16 -14.26
CA ASP A 192 -15.66 -12.85 -14.79
C ASP A 192 -15.36 -13.60 -16.09
N GLU A 193 -16.35 -14.36 -16.60
CA GLU A 193 -16.20 -15.11 -17.86
C GLU A 193 -15.83 -14.20 -19.05
N PHE A 194 -16.30 -12.95 -19.07
CA PHE A 194 -16.01 -12.03 -20.15
C PHE A 194 -14.56 -11.52 -20.10
N ASP A 195 -14.09 -11.16 -18.90
CA ASP A 195 -12.70 -10.79 -18.67
C ASP A 195 -11.78 -11.96 -19.03
N LEU A 196 -12.15 -13.19 -18.64
CA LEU A 196 -11.39 -14.39 -18.95
C LEU A 196 -11.28 -14.65 -20.46
N ASP A 197 -12.40 -14.59 -21.19
CA ASP A 197 -12.42 -14.76 -22.64
C ASP A 197 -11.54 -13.72 -23.33
N PHE A 198 -11.67 -12.44 -22.94
CA PHE A 198 -10.83 -11.36 -23.47
C PHE A 198 -9.34 -11.59 -23.20
N MET A 199 -9.00 -12.01 -21.98
CA MET A 199 -7.62 -12.28 -21.60
C MET A 199 -7.04 -13.45 -22.41
N ASN A 200 -7.80 -14.53 -22.56
CA ASN A 200 -7.40 -15.67 -23.38
C ASN A 200 -7.23 -15.30 -24.86
N GLU A 201 -8.08 -14.43 -25.41
CA GLU A 201 -7.89 -13.90 -26.77
C GLU A 201 -6.58 -13.11 -26.90
N ARG A 202 -6.23 -12.31 -25.90
CA ARG A 202 -4.96 -11.55 -25.87
C ARG A 202 -3.75 -12.46 -25.74
N PHE A 203 -3.87 -13.55 -25.00
CA PHE A 203 -2.81 -14.53 -24.80
C PHE A 203 -2.74 -15.63 -25.87
N ALA A 204 -3.65 -15.64 -26.85
CA ALA A 204 -3.73 -16.67 -27.89
C ALA A 204 -2.44 -16.84 -28.71
N HIS A 205 -1.55 -15.83 -28.75
CA HIS A 205 -0.27 -15.90 -29.44
C HIS A 205 0.91 -16.36 -28.57
N SER A 206 0.69 -16.58 -27.27
CA SER A 206 1.74 -16.88 -26.28
C SER A 206 1.69 -18.29 -25.69
N ASP A 207 0.85 -19.20 -26.21
CA ASP A 207 0.62 -20.54 -25.63
C ASP A 207 0.24 -20.50 -24.13
N ILE A 208 -0.36 -19.38 -23.70
CA ILE A 208 -0.85 -19.15 -22.34
C ILE A 208 -2.38 -19.18 -22.39
N GLU A 209 -2.99 -19.88 -21.45
CA GLU A 209 -4.43 -19.96 -21.27
C GLU A 209 -4.74 -19.90 -19.77
N LEU A 210 -5.80 -19.20 -19.41
CA LEU A 210 -6.40 -19.21 -18.08
C LEU A 210 -7.66 -20.08 -18.14
N GLU A 211 -7.70 -21.10 -17.30
CA GLU A 211 -8.86 -21.98 -17.15
C GLU A 211 -9.56 -21.66 -15.83
N MET A 212 -10.83 -21.22 -15.88
CA MET A 212 -11.59 -20.98 -14.67
C MET A 212 -11.96 -22.31 -14.01
N VAL A 213 -11.70 -22.40 -12.71
CA VAL A 213 -11.98 -23.59 -11.89
C VAL A 213 -13.14 -23.32 -10.93
N ASP A 214 -13.26 -22.09 -10.44
CA ASP A 214 -14.37 -21.66 -9.59
C ASP A 214 -14.78 -20.21 -9.89
N ASP A 215 -15.92 -20.05 -10.58
CA ASP A 215 -16.48 -18.76 -10.97
C ASP A 215 -16.89 -17.89 -9.76
N LEU A 216 -17.19 -18.50 -8.61
CA LEU A 216 -17.64 -17.73 -7.43
C LEU A 216 -16.50 -16.97 -6.76
N PHE A 217 -15.28 -17.47 -6.88
CA PHE A 217 -14.09 -16.92 -6.23
C PHE A 217 -13.05 -16.41 -7.24
N GLY A 218 -13.34 -16.50 -8.54
CA GLY A 218 -12.39 -16.15 -9.60
C GLY A 218 -11.13 -17.03 -9.57
N GLU A 219 -11.25 -18.29 -9.12
CA GLU A 219 -10.11 -19.22 -9.09
C GLU A 219 -9.81 -19.67 -10.51
N CYS A 220 -8.59 -19.40 -10.97
CA CYS A 220 -8.09 -19.81 -12.27
C CYS A 220 -6.88 -20.73 -12.13
N VAL A 221 -6.68 -21.57 -13.14
CA VAL A 221 -5.44 -22.32 -13.35
C VAL A 221 -4.73 -21.77 -14.56
N VAL A 222 -3.47 -21.39 -14.37
CA VAL A 222 -2.58 -20.96 -15.46
C VAL A 222 -2.15 -22.20 -16.25
N LYS A 223 -2.39 -22.20 -17.56
CA LYS A 223 -1.87 -23.19 -18.51
C LYS A 223 -0.81 -22.53 -19.37
N GLY A 224 0.29 -23.23 -19.58
CA GLY A 224 1.44 -22.72 -20.34
C GLY A 224 2.49 -22.08 -19.43
N ASN A 225 3.46 -21.39 -20.03
CA ASN A 225 4.55 -20.73 -19.32
C ASN A 225 4.69 -19.28 -19.80
N GLY A 226 5.22 -18.41 -18.95
CA GLY A 226 5.57 -17.02 -19.33
C GLY A 226 4.49 -15.98 -19.02
N LEU A 227 3.37 -16.38 -18.41
CA LEU A 227 2.45 -15.44 -17.81
C LEU A 227 3.12 -14.83 -16.57
N THR A 228 3.15 -13.50 -16.50
CA THR A 228 3.65 -12.76 -15.35
C THR A 228 2.53 -11.95 -14.73
N VAL A 229 2.67 -11.60 -13.46
CA VAL A 229 1.73 -10.68 -12.76
C VAL A 229 1.60 -9.37 -13.53
N GLU A 230 2.69 -8.84 -14.09
CA GLU A 230 2.68 -7.61 -14.87
C GLU A 230 1.85 -7.73 -16.16
N ASN A 231 2.09 -8.78 -16.97
CA ASN A 231 1.32 -9.00 -18.20
C ASN A 231 -0.16 -9.25 -17.89
N LEU A 232 -0.43 -9.94 -16.78
CA LEU A 232 -1.76 -10.18 -16.29
C LEU A 232 -2.46 -8.87 -15.91
N ALA A 233 -1.80 -8.02 -15.11
CA ALA A 233 -2.31 -6.71 -14.69
C ALA A 233 -2.65 -5.81 -15.88
N ILE A 234 -1.73 -5.68 -16.84
CA ILE A 234 -1.93 -4.85 -18.04
C ILE A 234 -3.14 -5.33 -18.83
N THR A 235 -3.32 -6.65 -18.95
CA THR A 235 -4.43 -7.22 -19.73
C THR A 235 -5.75 -7.09 -18.98
N HIS A 236 -5.77 -7.42 -17.68
CA HIS A 236 -6.99 -7.44 -16.86
C HIS A 236 -7.56 -6.02 -16.64
N LEU A 237 -6.70 -5.02 -16.51
CA LEU A 237 -7.10 -3.61 -16.39
C LEU A 237 -7.53 -3.00 -17.73
N ALA A 238 -7.09 -3.56 -18.86
CA ALA A 238 -7.55 -3.13 -20.18
C ALA A 238 -8.99 -3.55 -20.49
N CYS A 239 -9.53 -4.59 -19.83
CA CYS A 239 -10.92 -5.03 -20.01
C CYS A 239 -11.95 -4.02 -19.47
N ALA A 240 -11.54 -3.12 -18.57
CA ALA A 240 -12.43 -2.18 -17.89
C ALA A 240 -12.88 -0.97 -18.77
N TRP A 241 -12.48 -0.92 -20.05
CA TRP A 241 -12.68 0.19 -20.99
C TRP A 241 -13.28 -0.26 -22.31
#